data_AF-A0A843C445-F1
#
_entry.id   AF-A0A843C445-F1
#
_cell.length_a   1.000
_cell.length_b   1.000
_cell.length_c   1.000
_cell.angle_alpha   90.00
_cell.angle_beta   90.00
_cell.angle_gamma   90.00
#
_symmetry.space_group_name_H-M   'P 1'
#
loop_
_entity.id
_entity.type
_entity.pdbx_description
1 polymer ?
#
loop_
_entity_poly.entity_id
_entity_poly.type
_entity_poly.pdbx_seq_one_letter_code
_entity_poly.pdbx_strand_id
1 'polypeptide(L)'
;MLEFLHWRTDPFLVDTEPLKQNTWLTANGLLESKQNNLFQTPTSQLLFYPLMIRKIDFVSGERLLQSFPYILLDKEWIANIRKKSLILAEKAYHYFRKSNYNRSILKWQKKIINYLDNQQRLPFPLFRLADDWLDYFSCKEFIQYQSARGEDFQLPLYLTEELAYLVGVIMGDGHLANYFINIIDSSKEHIENLSQLLSNLFNSKIEFFVQSNANAWNVNILGKWIVRFFNFLSGQPINARKYPSLREPLIFQSNDLFRRAFWRGLMDADGSFKSTIGFGTASKRLRTDFAKFLKQYQINYRFYEQEVFGGITYSLNVAGHSRKQFASLIGSNHPQKQQELNLLLQKKIYRFSPRISTLRKKGFWARQVVNFKEEKLKQGYFNFTLLDTLSISQLGVFLRSLRKQNNHTQLELASIIETSRESLSKYERNFTSIPISILHRILSAYKITFVDFLANHQKLQLHSGNSTCLLDTQPNDILLTLLKGLQFKERGVIIIIGLPDRPLKQYIQNLSDYFSIKVETSMLYNSVLIAFVREFFVLLNGINDFESRIK
;
A
#
# COMPACT_ATOMS: atom_id res chain seq x y z
N MET A 1 -39.95 -30.28 35.35
CA MET A 1 -39.89 -28.82 35.23
C MET A 1 -39.14 -28.49 33.96
N LEU A 2 -39.78 -27.91 32.95
CA LEU A 2 -39.06 -27.33 31.82
C LEU A 2 -38.22 -26.16 32.37
N GLU A 3 -36.90 -26.25 32.30
CA GLU A 3 -36.07 -25.09 32.62
C GLU A 3 -36.39 -23.98 31.64
N PHE A 4 -37.02 -22.91 32.12
CA PHE A 4 -37.29 -21.76 31.29
C PHE A 4 -35.97 -21.13 30.83
N LEU A 5 -35.87 -20.86 29.54
CA LEU A 5 -34.73 -20.18 28.93
C LEU A 5 -34.51 -18.81 29.59
N HIS A 6 -33.27 -18.51 29.97
CA HIS A 6 -32.88 -17.23 30.56
C HIS A 6 -31.76 -16.60 29.72
N TRP A 7 -31.67 -15.27 29.61
CA TRP A 7 -30.62 -14.63 28.78
C TRP A 7 -29.18 -15.04 29.16
N ARG A 8 -28.96 -15.47 30.41
CA ARG A 8 -27.65 -15.98 30.86
C ARG A 8 -27.35 -17.41 30.39
N THR A 9 -28.39 -18.22 30.18
CA THR A 9 -28.29 -19.62 29.76
C THR A 9 -28.71 -19.81 28.30
N ASP A 10 -29.03 -18.71 27.61
CA ASP A 10 -29.41 -18.73 26.22
C ASP A 10 -28.25 -19.22 25.35
N PRO A 11 -28.39 -20.39 24.68
CA PRO A 11 -27.29 -21.01 23.94
C PRO A 11 -26.90 -20.25 22.66
N PHE A 12 -27.71 -19.31 22.20
CA PHE A 12 -27.36 -18.46 21.05
C PHE A 12 -26.73 -17.12 21.48
N LEU A 13 -26.74 -16.80 22.79
CA LEU A 13 -25.94 -15.70 23.33
C LEU A 13 -24.55 -16.24 23.68
N VAL A 14 -23.66 -16.17 22.70
CA VAL A 14 -22.43 -16.96 22.70
C VAL A 14 -21.38 -16.52 23.72
N ASP A 15 -21.50 -15.31 24.27
CA ASP A 15 -20.65 -14.86 25.37
C ASP A 15 -20.97 -15.67 26.64
N THR A 16 -20.00 -16.39 27.21
CA THR A 16 -20.21 -17.17 28.44
C THR A 16 -20.55 -16.26 29.63
N GLU A 17 -19.86 -15.13 29.74
CA GLU A 17 -20.07 -14.09 30.75
C GLU A 17 -20.19 -12.69 30.09
N PRO A 18 -20.96 -11.75 30.69
CA PRO A 18 -20.96 -10.36 30.25
C PRO A 18 -19.59 -9.72 30.52
N LEU A 19 -18.67 -9.85 29.55
CA LEU A 19 -17.35 -9.22 29.61
C LEU A 19 -17.44 -7.69 29.47
N LYS A 20 -16.36 -7.00 29.86
CA LYS A 20 -16.23 -5.54 29.70
C LYS A 20 -16.47 -5.13 28.25
N GLN A 21 -17.03 -3.94 28.04
CA GLN A 21 -17.22 -3.35 26.72
C GLN A 21 -15.87 -3.38 25.97
N ASN A 22 -15.79 -4.17 24.89
CA ASN A 22 -14.76 -4.24 23.83
C ASN A 22 -14.05 -5.60 23.62
N THR A 23 -14.28 -6.61 24.47
CA THR A 23 -13.91 -8.00 24.12
C THR A 23 -15.07 -8.66 23.38
N TRP A 24 -14.99 -8.69 22.05
CA TRP A 24 -16.00 -9.28 21.18
C TRP A 24 -15.63 -10.72 20.85
N LEU A 25 -16.56 -11.66 21.03
CA LEU A 25 -16.44 -12.98 20.41
C LEU A 25 -16.70 -12.84 18.90
N THR A 26 -15.70 -13.22 18.11
CA THR A 26 -15.72 -13.13 16.65
C THR A 26 -16.03 -14.51 16.08
N ALA A 27 -16.44 -14.59 14.81
CA ALA A 27 -16.63 -15.89 14.13
C ALA A 27 -15.37 -16.77 14.24
N ASN A 28 -14.19 -16.16 14.12
CA ASN A 28 -12.91 -16.86 14.32
C ASN A 28 -12.75 -17.39 15.74
N GLY A 29 -13.06 -16.58 16.76
CA GLY A 29 -12.98 -17.01 18.15
C GLY A 29 -13.89 -18.19 18.47
N LEU A 30 -15.10 -18.23 17.88
CA LEU A 30 -16.04 -19.34 18.04
C LEU A 30 -15.59 -20.62 17.34
N LEU A 31 -15.05 -20.50 16.13
CA LEU A 31 -14.51 -21.64 15.39
C LEU A 31 -13.24 -22.21 16.03
N GLU A 32 -12.43 -21.36 16.69
CA GLU A 32 -11.22 -21.79 17.41
C GLU A 32 -11.54 -22.43 18.77
N SER A 33 -12.59 -21.99 19.46
CA SER A 33 -12.99 -22.55 20.76
C SER A 33 -13.63 -23.94 20.67
N LYS A 34 -13.70 -24.54 19.47
CA LYS A 34 -14.39 -25.79 19.16
C LYS A 34 -15.88 -25.77 19.48
N GLN A 35 -16.50 -24.60 19.63
CA GLN A 35 -17.96 -24.42 19.65
C GLN A 35 -18.52 -24.49 18.21
N ASN A 36 -18.03 -25.45 17.42
CA ASN A 36 -18.28 -25.56 15.99
C ASN A 36 -19.72 -25.94 15.66
N ASN A 37 -20.47 -26.49 16.61
CA ASN A 37 -21.86 -26.91 16.41
C ASN A 37 -22.74 -25.76 15.88
N LEU A 38 -22.38 -24.50 16.17
CA LEU A 38 -23.08 -23.31 15.65
C LEU A 38 -22.89 -23.08 14.15
N PHE A 39 -21.85 -23.64 13.55
CA PHE A 39 -21.51 -23.52 12.13
C PHE A 39 -21.68 -24.83 11.35
N GLN A 40 -22.08 -25.92 12.01
CA GLN A 40 -22.05 -27.29 11.46
C GLN A 40 -23.41 -27.80 10.94
N THR A 41 -24.47 -26.99 10.94
CA THR A 41 -25.73 -27.42 10.31
C THR A 41 -25.57 -27.51 8.78
N PRO A 42 -25.89 -28.66 8.14
CA PRO A 42 -25.69 -28.90 6.70
C PRO A 42 -26.45 -27.93 5.79
N THR A 43 -27.51 -27.32 6.29
CA THR A 43 -28.18 -26.18 5.65
C THR A 43 -27.47 -24.91 6.08
N SER A 44 -26.86 -24.25 5.11
CA SER A 44 -26.13 -22.98 5.06
C SER A 44 -26.73 -21.75 5.80
N GLN A 45 -27.72 -21.91 6.67
CA GLN A 45 -28.34 -20.86 7.47
C GLN A 45 -27.47 -20.49 8.68
N LEU A 46 -26.38 -19.80 8.40
CA LEU A 46 -25.71 -19.02 9.42
C LEU A 46 -26.62 -17.84 9.79
N LEU A 47 -27.49 -18.04 10.78
CA LEU A 47 -28.20 -16.94 11.41
C LEU A 47 -27.15 -16.10 12.17
N PHE A 48 -26.51 -15.18 11.46
CA PHE A 48 -25.48 -14.28 11.99
C PHE A 48 -26.04 -13.40 13.11
N TYR A 49 -27.34 -13.14 13.07
CA TYR A 49 -27.95 -12.14 13.93
C TYR A 49 -28.09 -12.52 15.41
N PRO A 50 -28.54 -13.74 15.76
CA PRO A 50 -28.43 -14.23 17.13
C PRO A 50 -27.03 -14.05 17.72
N LEU A 51 -25.98 -14.17 16.90
CA LEU A 51 -24.57 -14.09 17.31
C LEU A 51 -24.08 -12.64 17.53
N MET A 52 -24.79 -11.63 17.02
CA MET A 52 -24.43 -10.21 17.16
C MET A 52 -24.96 -9.58 18.45
N ILE A 53 -25.89 -10.24 19.13
CA ILE A 53 -26.45 -9.79 20.41
C ILE A 53 -25.66 -10.45 21.53
N ARG A 54 -25.18 -9.61 22.46
CA ARG A 54 -24.31 -10.05 23.55
C ARG A 54 -25.04 -10.08 24.88
N LYS A 55 -24.57 -10.94 25.78
CA LYS A 55 -25.04 -10.96 27.18
C LYS A 55 -24.88 -9.61 27.87
N ILE A 56 -23.82 -8.85 27.55
CA ILE A 56 -23.63 -7.50 28.10
C ILE A 56 -24.70 -6.50 27.64
N ASP A 57 -25.32 -6.69 26.47
CA ASP A 57 -26.39 -5.81 26.00
C ASP A 57 -27.64 -5.93 26.91
N PHE A 58 -27.81 -7.09 27.56
CA PHE A 58 -28.89 -7.36 28.52
C PHE A 58 -28.66 -6.76 29.93
N VAL A 59 -27.48 -6.20 30.18
CA VAL A 59 -27.15 -5.57 31.46
C VAL A 59 -27.61 -4.10 31.50
N SER A 60 -27.99 -3.54 30.34
CA SER A 60 -28.46 -2.16 30.24
C SER A 60 -29.81 -1.92 30.95
N GLY A 61 -29.99 -0.71 31.53
CA GLY A 61 -31.07 -0.36 32.47
C GLY A 61 -32.50 -0.36 31.89
N GLU A 62 -33.38 0.52 32.39
CA GLU A 62 -34.83 0.52 32.09
C GLU A 62 -35.23 0.66 30.60
N ARG A 63 -34.27 0.94 29.71
CA ARG A 63 -34.44 1.04 28.26
C ARG A 63 -33.86 -0.14 27.48
N LEU A 64 -33.63 -1.27 28.15
CA LEU A 64 -33.08 -2.51 27.59
C LEU A 64 -33.54 -2.81 26.16
N LEU A 65 -34.85 -3.02 25.98
CA LEU A 65 -35.45 -3.37 24.69
C LEU A 65 -35.35 -2.29 23.62
N GLN A 66 -35.20 -1.02 24.01
CA GLN A 66 -35.05 0.08 23.05
C GLN A 66 -33.65 0.11 22.44
N SER A 67 -32.65 -0.50 23.09
CA SER A 67 -31.29 -0.58 22.55
C SER A 67 -31.11 -1.66 21.49
N PHE A 68 -32.09 -2.57 21.42
CA PHE A 68 -32.12 -3.67 20.47
C PHE A 68 -32.74 -3.25 19.15
N PRO A 69 -32.36 -3.93 18.06
CA PRO A 69 -32.99 -3.74 16.77
C PRO A 69 -34.35 -4.46 16.76
N TYR A 70 -35.27 -3.91 15.99
CA TYR A 70 -36.63 -4.41 15.86
C TYR A 70 -36.75 -5.19 14.55
N ILE A 71 -37.27 -6.42 14.59
CA ILE A 71 -37.65 -7.13 13.37
C ILE A 71 -38.98 -6.57 12.90
N LEU A 72 -39.05 -6.18 11.62
CA LEU A 72 -40.29 -5.86 10.94
C LEU A 72 -41.01 -7.17 10.58
N LEU A 73 -42.29 -7.27 10.92
CA LEU A 73 -43.09 -8.49 10.80
C LEU A 73 -44.18 -8.31 9.75
N ASP A 74 -44.43 -9.36 8.96
CA ASP A 74 -45.59 -9.41 8.08
C ASP A 74 -46.90 -9.67 8.87
N LYS A 75 -48.04 -9.48 8.19
CA LYS A 75 -49.37 -9.61 8.81
C LYS A 75 -49.63 -11.01 9.37
N GLU A 76 -49.12 -12.05 8.73
CA GLU A 76 -49.30 -13.43 9.15
C GLU A 76 -48.57 -13.69 10.48
N TRP A 77 -47.30 -13.28 10.55
CA TRP A 77 -46.51 -13.37 11.78
C TRP A 77 -47.08 -12.53 12.92
N ILE A 78 -47.56 -11.32 12.62
CA ILE A 78 -48.26 -10.49 13.62
C ILE A 78 -49.47 -11.23 14.18
N ALA A 79 -50.32 -11.82 13.33
CA ALA A 79 -51.50 -12.57 13.76
C ALA A 79 -51.12 -13.81 14.60
N ASN A 80 -50.11 -14.56 14.17
CA ASN A 80 -49.62 -15.75 14.87
C ASN A 80 -49.07 -15.39 16.27
N ILE A 81 -48.19 -14.38 16.35
CA ILE A 81 -47.62 -13.92 17.64
C ILE A 81 -48.73 -13.37 18.53
N ARG A 82 -49.71 -12.63 17.97
CA ARG A 82 -50.84 -12.10 18.75
C ARG A 82 -51.65 -13.23 19.40
N LYS A 83 -51.95 -14.30 18.66
CA LYS A 83 -52.63 -15.50 19.17
C LYS A 83 -51.84 -16.18 20.30
N LYS A 84 -50.50 -16.18 20.22
CA LYS A 84 -49.60 -16.76 21.22
C LYS A 84 -49.06 -15.74 22.25
N SER A 85 -49.62 -14.52 22.32
CA SER A 85 -49.01 -13.40 23.06
C SER A 85 -48.86 -13.62 24.56
N LEU A 86 -49.79 -14.35 25.19
CA LEU A 86 -49.71 -14.68 26.63
C LEU A 86 -48.55 -15.65 26.92
N ILE A 87 -48.40 -16.69 26.09
CA ILE A 87 -47.29 -17.66 26.18
C ILE A 87 -45.96 -16.94 25.97
N LEU A 88 -45.88 -16.05 24.97
CA LEU A 88 -44.69 -15.26 24.72
C LEU A 88 -44.36 -14.31 25.89
N ALA A 89 -45.38 -13.74 26.53
CA ALA A 89 -45.22 -12.88 27.69
C ALA A 89 -44.70 -13.63 28.92
N GLU A 90 -45.15 -14.88 29.12
CA GLU A 90 -44.62 -15.75 30.16
C GLU A 90 -43.15 -16.10 29.89
N LYS A 91 -42.80 -16.50 28.66
CA LYS A 91 -41.41 -16.71 28.26
C LYS A 91 -40.55 -15.46 28.48
N ALA A 92 -41.04 -14.29 28.10
CA ALA A 92 -40.35 -13.02 28.33
C ALA A 92 -40.17 -12.73 29.83
N TYR A 93 -41.19 -12.97 30.65
CA TYR A 93 -41.09 -12.84 32.10
C TYR A 93 -39.94 -13.68 32.66
N HIS A 94 -39.86 -14.96 32.30
CA HIS A 94 -38.79 -15.84 32.75
C HIS A 94 -37.43 -15.45 32.17
N TYR A 95 -37.38 -15.12 30.88
CA TYR A 95 -36.16 -14.78 30.17
C TYR A 95 -35.47 -13.54 30.76
N PHE A 96 -36.26 -12.53 31.15
CA PHE A 96 -35.76 -11.27 31.71
C PHE A 96 -35.78 -11.21 33.25
N ARG A 97 -36.17 -12.28 33.96
CA ARG A 97 -36.41 -12.28 35.42
C ARG A 97 -35.22 -11.81 36.26
N LYS A 98 -33.97 -12.09 35.85
CA LYS A 98 -32.74 -11.63 36.53
C LYS A 98 -32.09 -10.40 35.88
N SER A 99 -32.82 -9.69 35.02
CA SER A 99 -32.43 -8.37 34.53
C SER A 99 -33.11 -7.28 35.36
N ASN A 100 -32.69 -6.02 35.20
CA ASN A 100 -33.40 -4.87 35.77
C ASN A 100 -34.80 -4.65 35.13
N TYR A 101 -35.23 -5.54 34.23
CA TYR A 101 -36.47 -5.48 33.46
C TYR A 101 -37.57 -6.42 34.01
N ASN A 102 -37.72 -6.50 35.33
CA ASN A 102 -38.74 -7.37 35.94
C ASN A 102 -40.15 -6.73 35.81
N ARG A 103 -41.03 -7.39 35.06
CA ARG A 103 -42.43 -6.97 34.83
C ARG A 103 -43.34 -8.17 35.00
N SER A 104 -44.57 -7.98 35.47
CA SER A 104 -45.55 -9.07 35.49
C SER A 104 -45.87 -9.57 34.08
N ILE A 105 -46.34 -10.82 33.96
CA ILE A 105 -46.72 -11.44 32.69
C ILE A 105 -47.75 -10.57 31.93
N LEU A 106 -48.76 -10.04 32.61
CA LEU A 106 -49.75 -9.14 31.99
C LEU A 106 -49.12 -7.83 31.46
N LYS A 107 -48.14 -7.26 32.17
CA LYS A 107 -47.39 -6.09 31.69
C LYS A 107 -46.54 -6.43 30.46
N TRP A 108 -45.99 -7.63 30.39
CA TRP A 108 -45.27 -8.13 29.21
C TRP A 108 -46.21 -8.34 28.02
N GLN A 109 -47.36 -8.98 28.22
CA GLN A 109 -48.35 -9.21 27.17
C GLN A 109 -48.83 -7.90 26.57
N LYS A 110 -49.24 -6.93 27.41
CA LYS A 110 -49.64 -5.59 26.96
C LYS A 110 -48.54 -4.92 26.14
N LYS A 111 -47.28 -5.08 26.55
CA LYS A 111 -46.13 -4.51 25.84
C LYS A 111 -45.89 -5.17 24.49
N ILE A 112 -45.99 -6.50 24.40
CA ILE A 112 -45.88 -7.24 23.14
C ILE A 112 -46.99 -6.81 22.18
N ILE A 113 -48.24 -6.78 22.63
CA ILE A 113 -49.39 -6.32 21.83
C ILE A 113 -49.15 -4.88 21.34
N ASN A 114 -48.68 -3.98 22.20
CA ASN A 114 -48.36 -2.61 21.79
C ASN A 114 -47.28 -2.54 20.69
N TYR A 115 -46.27 -3.42 20.72
CA TYR A 115 -45.26 -3.49 19.66
C TYR A 115 -45.86 -3.99 18.34
N LEU A 116 -46.73 -5.00 18.38
CA LEU A 116 -47.41 -5.52 17.20
C LEU A 116 -48.38 -4.50 16.59
N ASP A 117 -49.23 -3.91 17.42
CA ASP A 117 -50.36 -3.08 16.98
C ASP A 117 -49.90 -1.71 16.49
N ASN A 118 -49.00 -1.06 17.23
CA ASN A 118 -48.60 0.32 16.96
C ASN A 118 -47.35 0.42 16.09
N GLN A 119 -46.53 -0.64 16.03
CA GLN A 119 -45.22 -0.57 15.38
C GLN A 119 -44.98 -1.66 14.33
N GLN A 120 -45.85 -2.68 14.25
CA GLN A 120 -45.71 -3.81 13.31
C GLN A 120 -44.32 -4.46 13.35
N ARG A 121 -43.70 -4.46 14.53
CA ARG A 121 -42.33 -4.90 14.74
C ARG A 121 -42.14 -5.38 16.16
N LEU A 122 -41.08 -6.15 16.40
CA LEU A 122 -40.78 -6.67 17.73
C LEU A 122 -39.28 -6.59 18.01
N PRO A 123 -38.83 -6.14 19.21
CA PRO A 123 -37.42 -6.22 19.57
C PRO A 123 -36.92 -7.64 19.39
N PHE A 124 -35.76 -7.81 18.74
CA PHE A 124 -35.25 -9.14 18.40
C PHE A 124 -35.21 -10.13 19.59
N PRO A 125 -34.77 -9.74 20.80
CA PRO A 125 -34.80 -10.66 21.94
C PRO A 125 -36.18 -11.18 22.31
N LEU A 126 -37.25 -10.40 22.07
CA LEU A 126 -38.62 -10.87 22.28
C LEU A 126 -39.09 -11.76 21.15
N PHE A 127 -38.80 -11.39 19.89
CA PHE A 127 -39.17 -12.20 18.73
C PHE A 127 -38.61 -13.62 18.83
N ARG A 128 -37.37 -13.75 19.30
CA ARG A 128 -36.68 -15.02 19.46
C ARG A 128 -37.30 -15.96 20.51
N LEU A 129 -38.18 -15.45 21.38
CA LEU A 129 -38.93 -16.27 22.33
C LEU A 129 -40.21 -16.86 21.72
N ALA A 130 -40.61 -16.41 20.52
CA ALA A 130 -41.72 -17.00 19.81
C ALA A 130 -41.38 -18.46 19.45
N ASP A 131 -42.37 -19.34 19.60
CA ASP A 131 -42.29 -20.66 19.00
C ASP A 131 -42.13 -20.48 17.50
N ASP A 132 -41.33 -21.36 16.89
CA ASP A 132 -41.16 -21.40 15.44
C ASP A 132 -40.42 -20.19 14.85
N TRP A 133 -39.77 -19.34 15.67
CA TRP A 133 -39.09 -18.12 15.18
C TRP A 133 -38.07 -18.40 14.06
N LEU A 134 -37.46 -19.58 14.03
CA LEU A 134 -36.56 -20.03 12.96
C LEU A 134 -37.26 -20.11 11.59
N ASP A 135 -38.53 -20.50 11.56
CA ASP A 135 -39.31 -20.63 10.33
C ASP A 135 -39.45 -19.29 9.62
N TYR A 136 -39.43 -18.17 10.35
CA TYR A 136 -39.41 -16.81 9.79
C TYR A 136 -38.22 -16.57 8.86
N PHE A 137 -37.08 -17.20 9.10
CA PHE A 137 -35.86 -17.02 8.31
C PHE A 137 -35.74 -18.01 7.15
N SER A 138 -36.48 -19.12 7.20
CA SER A 138 -36.29 -20.27 6.30
C SER A 138 -36.36 -19.94 4.81
N CYS A 139 -37.17 -18.95 4.43
CA CYS A 139 -37.41 -18.55 3.04
C CYS A 139 -36.90 -17.13 2.70
N LYS A 140 -36.09 -16.50 3.56
CA LYS A 140 -35.63 -15.12 3.35
C LYS A 140 -34.15 -15.09 3.02
N GLU A 141 -33.74 -14.20 2.13
CA GLU A 141 -32.31 -13.93 1.83
C GLU A 141 -31.71 -12.90 2.81
N PHE A 142 -32.54 -11.97 3.26
CA PHE A 142 -32.19 -10.90 4.18
C PHE A 142 -33.30 -10.71 5.22
N ILE A 143 -32.95 -10.06 6.33
CA ILE A 143 -33.93 -9.65 7.34
C ILE A 143 -33.94 -8.15 7.44
N GLN A 144 -35.14 -7.59 7.35
CA GLN A 144 -35.36 -6.17 7.56
C GLN A 144 -35.51 -5.89 9.06
N TYR A 145 -34.69 -4.95 9.51
CA TYR A 145 -34.66 -4.44 10.86
C TYR A 145 -34.95 -2.96 10.86
N GLN A 146 -35.36 -2.47 12.03
CA GLN A 146 -35.34 -1.06 12.34
C GLN A 146 -34.45 -0.81 13.56
N SER A 147 -33.61 0.23 13.47
CA SER A 147 -32.76 0.67 14.56
C SER A 147 -33.59 1.32 15.68
N ALA A 148 -32.98 1.49 16.85
CA ALA A 148 -33.56 2.22 17.97
C ALA A 148 -33.97 3.66 17.60
N ARG A 149 -33.35 4.24 16.56
CA ARG A 149 -33.59 5.61 16.08
C ARG A 149 -34.65 5.68 14.98
N GLY A 150 -35.22 4.53 14.59
CA GLY A 150 -36.22 4.47 13.53
C GLY A 150 -35.66 4.27 12.12
N GLU A 151 -34.35 4.03 12.00
CA GLU A 151 -33.71 3.81 10.69
C GLU A 151 -33.85 2.35 10.27
N ASP A 152 -34.42 2.11 9.10
CA ASP A 152 -34.50 0.77 8.54
C ASP A 152 -33.16 0.34 7.96
N PHE A 153 -32.84 -0.94 8.10
CA PHE A 153 -31.68 -1.58 7.50
C PHE A 153 -31.96 -3.07 7.30
N GLN A 154 -31.22 -3.69 6.41
CA GLN A 154 -31.26 -5.13 6.19
C GLN A 154 -29.95 -5.75 6.64
N LEU A 155 -29.98 -7.03 6.99
CA LEU A 155 -28.76 -7.83 7.11
C LEU A 155 -28.91 -9.12 6.32
N PRO A 156 -27.85 -9.55 5.62
CA PRO A 156 -27.85 -10.81 4.89
C PRO A 156 -27.90 -12.00 5.87
N LEU A 157 -28.67 -13.02 5.50
CA LEU A 157 -28.73 -14.29 6.24
C LEU A 157 -27.69 -15.31 5.79
N TYR A 158 -27.12 -15.10 4.60
CA TYR A 158 -26.18 -16.02 3.99
C TYR A 158 -24.89 -15.30 3.67
N LEU A 159 -23.80 -16.07 3.63
CA LEU A 159 -22.57 -15.59 3.02
C LEU A 159 -22.75 -15.56 1.50
N THR A 160 -22.38 -14.43 0.91
CA THR A 160 -22.30 -14.26 -0.54
C THR A 160 -20.88 -13.87 -0.94
N GLU A 161 -20.57 -13.95 -2.23
CA GLU A 161 -19.29 -13.47 -2.74
C GLU A 161 -19.13 -11.95 -2.52
N GLU A 162 -20.20 -11.16 -2.69
CA GLU A 162 -20.14 -9.71 -2.44
C GLU A 162 -19.83 -9.40 -0.98
N LEU A 163 -20.47 -10.10 -0.03
CA LEU A 163 -20.18 -9.91 1.39
C LEU A 163 -18.73 -10.28 1.73
N ALA A 164 -18.23 -11.41 1.21
CA ALA A 164 -16.85 -11.82 1.44
C ALA A 164 -15.84 -10.81 0.85
N TYR A 165 -16.12 -10.30 -0.36
CA TYR A 165 -15.35 -9.23 -0.99
C TYR A 165 -15.33 -7.96 -0.12
N LEU A 166 -16.48 -7.49 0.34
CA LEU A 166 -16.60 -6.31 1.20
C LEU A 166 -15.85 -6.48 2.52
N VAL A 167 -15.89 -7.66 3.14
CA VAL A 167 -15.08 -7.96 4.32
C VAL A 167 -13.59 -7.81 4.02
N GLY A 168 -13.13 -8.27 2.86
CA GLY A 168 -11.75 -8.09 2.41
C GLY A 168 -11.35 -6.62 2.26
N VAL A 169 -12.18 -5.83 1.56
CA VAL A 169 -11.95 -4.38 1.37
C VAL A 169 -11.92 -3.64 2.70
N ILE A 170 -12.90 -3.88 3.58
CA ILE A 170 -12.98 -3.23 4.90
C ILE A 170 -11.78 -3.61 5.78
N MET A 171 -11.30 -4.85 5.70
CA MET A 171 -10.10 -5.25 6.43
C MET A 171 -8.84 -4.52 5.96
N GLY A 172 -8.72 -4.21 4.66
CA GLY A 172 -7.59 -3.46 4.10
C GLY A 172 -7.70 -1.95 4.33
N ASP A 173 -8.71 -1.29 3.76
CA ASP A 173 -8.85 0.18 3.79
C ASP A 173 -9.91 0.69 4.77
N GLY A 174 -10.72 -0.19 5.34
CA GLY A 174 -11.82 0.19 6.22
C GLY A 174 -11.43 0.42 7.68
N HIS A 175 -12.20 1.27 8.36
CA HIS A 175 -12.17 1.48 9.80
C HIS A 175 -13.56 1.25 10.41
N LEU A 176 -13.61 0.47 11.50
CA LEU A 176 -14.83 0.22 12.27
C LEU A 176 -14.87 1.17 13.47
N ALA A 177 -15.79 2.12 13.45
CA ALA A 177 -16.14 2.96 14.59
C ALA A 177 -17.45 2.50 15.23
N ASN A 178 -17.81 2.99 16.41
CA ASN A 178 -19.01 2.54 17.14
C ASN A 178 -20.33 2.50 16.34
N TYR A 179 -20.49 3.44 15.41
CA TYR A 179 -21.75 3.67 14.70
C TYR A 179 -21.58 3.76 13.20
N PHE A 180 -20.36 3.67 12.68
CA PHE A 180 -20.13 3.75 11.25
C PHE A 180 -18.92 2.92 10.80
N ILE A 181 -18.94 2.56 9.53
CA ILE A 181 -17.82 1.99 8.80
C ILE A 181 -17.37 3.06 7.81
N ASN A 182 -16.08 3.41 7.85
CA ASN A 182 -15.48 4.31 6.87
C ASN A 182 -14.52 3.53 5.98
N ILE A 183 -14.63 3.68 4.67
CA ILE A 183 -13.68 3.14 3.69
C ILE A 183 -13.13 4.30 2.87
N ILE A 184 -11.81 4.35 2.72
CA ILE A 184 -11.09 5.43 2.02
C ILE A 184 -10.35 4.84 0.84
N ASP A 185 -10.51 5.42 -0.36
CA ASP A 185 -9.75 5.03 -1.55
C ASP A 185 -9.44 6.27 -2.42
N SER A 186 -8.35 6.21 -3.16
CA SER A 186 -7.98 7.19 -4.18
C SER A 186 -8.88 7.17 -5.42
N SER A 187 -9.51 6.02 -5.72
CA SER A 187 -10.37 5.83 -6.89
C SER A 187 -11.83 6.13 -6.55
N LYS A 188 -12.36 7.22 -7.14
CA LYS A 188 -13.78 7.59 -7.03
C LYS A 188 -14.69 6.46 -7.50
N GLU A 189 -14.40 5.89 -8.66
CA GLU A 189 -15.19 4.82 -9.28
C GLU A 189 -15.25 3.59 -8.38
N HIS A 190 -14.14 3.22 -7.72
CA HIS A 190 -14.16 2.13 -6.75
C HIS A 190 -15.07 2.43 -5.56
N ILE A 191 -15.01 3.64 -4.99
CA ILE A 191 -15.88 4.04 -3.87
C ILE A 191 -17.35 4.10 -4.27
N GLU A 192 -17.67 4.55 -5.49
CA GLU A 192 -19.04 4.52 -6.03
C GLU A 192 -19.55 3.07 -6.15
N ASN A 193 -18.71 2.14 -6.66
CA ASN A 193 -19.04 0.72 -6.74
C ASN A 193 -19.24 0.10 -5.35
N LEU A 194 -18.36 0.41 -4.39
CA LEU A 194 -18.49 -0.05 -3.01
C LEU A 194 -19.76 0.50 -2.36
N SER A 195 -20.07 1.78 -2.58
CA SER A 195 -21.32 2.40 -2.11
C SER A 195 -22.54 1.65 -2.63
N GLN A 196 -22.58 1.33 -3.93
CA GLN A 196 -23.70 0.56 -4.50
C GLN A 196 -23.81 -0.83 -3.90
N LEU A 197 -22.70 -1.56 -3.75
CA LEU A 197 -22.68 -2.90 -3.13
C LEU A 197 -23.20 -2.86 -1.69
N LEU A 198 -22.75 -1.88 -0.91
CA LEU A 198 -23.18 -1.69 0.46
C LEU A 198 -24.66 -1.30 0.55
N SER A 199 -25.14 -0.47 -0.39
CA SER A 199 -26.54 -0.03 -0.44
C SER A 199 -27.45 -1.22 -0.73
N ASN A 200 -27.08 -2.03 -1.71
CA ASN A 200 -27.81 -3.24 -2.07
C ASN A 200 -27.84 -4.26 -0.92
N LEU A 201 -26.71 -4.43 -0.22
CA LEU A 201 -26.57 -5.46 0.81
C LEU A 201 -27.31 -5.11 2.11
N PHE A 202 -27.33 -3.83 2.49
CA PHE A 202 -27.85 -3.39 3.78
C PHE A 202 -29.11 -2.52 3.69
N ASN A 203 -29.55 -2.13 2.50
CA ASN A 203 -30.65 -1.19 2.28
C ASN A 203 -30.61 -0.01 3.27
N SER A 204 -29.40 0.51 3.52
CA SER A 204 -29.12 1.49 4.56
C SER A 204 -28.78 2.84 3.94
N LYS A 205 -28.97 3.92 4.69
CA LYS A 205 -28.48 5.24 4.30
C LYS A 205 -26.94 5.22 4.20
N ILE A 206 -26.42 5.47 3.01
CA ILE A 206 -24.99 5.59 2.74
C ILE A 206 -24.67 7.05 2.52
N GLU A 207 -23.62 7.53 3.19
CA GLU A 207 -23.14 8.89 3.06
C GLU A 207 -21.83 8.88 2.26
N PHE A 208 -21.88 9.51 1.08
CA PHE A 208 -20.73 9.69 0.21
C PHE A 208 -20.22 11.14 0.34
N PHE A 209 -18.93 11.31 0.60
CA PHE A 209 -18.33 12.65 0.62
C PHE A 209 -16.84 12.61 0.24
N VAL A 210 -16.38 13.74 -0.29
CA VAL A 210 -14.98 13.97 -0.66
C VAL A 210 -14.25 14.51 0.56
N GLN A 211 -13.07 13.98 0.86
CA GLN A 211 -12.22 14.62 1.86
C GLN A 211 -11.54 15.81 1.21
N SER A 212 -11.84 17.02 1.67
CA SER A 212 -11.38 18.28 1.07
C SER A 212 -9.85 18.40 0.93
N ASN A 213 -9.07 17.60 1.69
CA ASN A 213 -7.64 17.79 1.85
C ASN A 213 -6.77 16.59 1.39
N ALA A 214 -7.33 15.50 0.84
CA ALA A 214 -6.58 14.24 0.72
C ALA A 214 -6.55 13.56 -0.66
N ASN A 215 -7.13 14.15 -1.72
CA ASN A 215 -7.29 13.47 -3.02
C ASN A 215 -7.86 12.03 -2.86
N ALA A 216 -8.75 11.85 -1.87
CA ALA A 216 -9.30 10.57 -1.48
C ALA A 216 -10.81 10.70 -1.29
N TRP A 217 -11.50 9.62 -1.65
CA TRP A 217 -12.94 9.49 -1.61
C TRP A 217 -13.30 8.58 -0.43
N ASN A 218 -14.35 8.96 0.29
CA ASN A 218 -14.82 8.19 1.44
C ASN A 218 -16.25 7.69 1.18
N VAL A 219 -16.52 6.48 1.65
CA VAL A 219 -17.88 5.99 1.85
C VAL A 219 -18.08 5.66 3.32
N ASN A 220 -19.12 6.27 3.90
CA ASN A 220 -19.56 5.98 5.26
C ASN A 220 -20.88 5.22 5.23
N ILE A 221 -20.90 4.10 5.94
CA ILE A 221 -22.13 3.38 6.25
C ILE A 221 -22.46 3.63 7.71
N LEU A 222 -23.66 4.14 7.98
CA LEU A 222 -24.15 4.35 9.34
C LEU A 222 -24.92 3.12 9.82
N GLY A 223 -24.63 2.65 11.03
CA GLY A 223 -25.38 1.56 11.64
C GLY A 223 -24.56 0.77 12.65
N LYS A 224 -24.91 0.90 13.94
CA LYS A 224 -24.31 0.11 15.04
C LYS A 224 -24.32 -1.39 14.74
N TRP A 225 -25.42 -1.91 14.21
CA TRP A 225 -25.58 -3.33 13.94
C TRP A 225 -24.75 -3.78 12.73
N ILE A 226 -24.65 -2.95 11.68
CA ILE A 226 -23.79 -3.24 10.53
C ILE A 226 -22.31 -3.28 10.96
N VAL A 227 -21.86 -2.33 11.79
CA VAL A 227 -20.51 -2.35 12.39
C VAL A 227 -20.26 -3.66 13.15
N ARG A 228 -21.19 -4.04 14.03
CA ARG A 228 -21.09 -5.28 14.83
C ARG A 228 -21.02 -6.51 13.93
N PHE A 229 -21.78 -6.52 12.83
CA PHE A 229 -21.78 -7.60 11.85
C PHE A 229 -20.39 -7.76 11.21
N PHE A 230 -19.79 -6.67 10.73
CA PHE A 230 -18.44 -6.73 10.17
C PHE A 230 -17.36 -7.05 11.21
N ASN A 231 -17.48 -6.54 12.44
CA ASN A 231 -16.59 -6.92 13.55
C ASN A 231 -16.67 -8.42 13.83
N PHE A 232 -17.88 -8.99 13.88
CA PHE A 232 -18.09 -10.42 14.10
C PHE A 232 -17.42 -11.28 13.01
N LEU A 233 -17.64 -10.93 11.73
CA LEU A 233 -17.10 -11.68 10.59
C LEU A 233 -15.57 -11.57 10.48
N SER A 234 -15.03 -10.35 10.52
CA SER A 234 -13.61 -10.08 10.26
C SER A 234 -12.71 -10.26 11.48
N GLY A 235 -13.26 -10.10 12.68
CA GLY A 235 -12.52 -9.91 13.91
C GLY A 235 -11.78 -8.58 14.04
N GLN A 236 -11.99 -7.64 13.11
CA GLN A 236 -11.43 -6.29 13.18
C GLN A 236 -12.02 -5.54 14.40
N PRO A 237 -11.20 -4.98 15.30
CA PRO A 237 -11.68 -4.31 16.49
C PRO A 237 -12.35 -2.98 16.17
N ILE A 238 -13.34 -2.62 16.99
CA ILE A 238 -14.08 -1.35 16.90
C ILE A 238 -13.33 -0.27 17.69
N ASN A 239 -13.03 0.87 17.06
CA ASN A 239 -12.21 1.98 17.58
C ASN A 239 -10.82 1.60 18.10
N ALA A 240 -10.18 0.57 17.53
CA ALA A 240 -8.80 0.21 17.90
C ALA A 240 -7.94 -0.11 16.67
N ARG A 241 -6.64 -0.28 16.89
CA ARG A 241 -5.70 -0.69 15.83
C ARG A 241 -6.05 -2.09 15.34
N LYS A 242 -6.31 -2.23 14.04
CA LYS A 242 -6.77 -3.49 13.46
C LYS A 242 -5.69 -4.54 13.24
N TYR A 243 -4.51 -4.13 12.78
CA TYR A 243 -3.47 -5.05 12.27
C TYR A 243 -3.10 -6.23 13.19
N PRO A 244 -2.93 -6.08 14.52
CA PRO A 244 -2.56 -7.20 15.38
C PRO A 244 -3.58 -8.36 15.39
N SER A 245 -4.84 -8.06 15.10
CA SER A 245 -5.95 -9.02 15.10
C SER A 245 -6.29 -9.60 13.72
N LEU A 246 -5.82 -8.97 12.64
CA LEU A 246 -6.26 -9.33 11.29
C LEU A 246 -5.76 -10.71 10.89
N ARG A 247 -6.66 -11.49 10.31
CA ARG A 247 -6.44 -12.83 9.76
C ARG A 247 -7.53 -13.17 8.74
N GLU A 248 -7.35 -14.22 7.95
CA GLU A 248 -8.46 -14.71 7.10
C GLU A 248 -9.63 -15.18 7.99
N PRO A 249 -10.88 -14.73 7.73
CA PRO A 249 -12.05 -15.28 8.40
C PRO A 249 -12.18 -16.79 8.13
N LEU A 250 -12.09 -17.59 9.19
CA LEU A 250 -12.15 -19.05 9.15
C LEU A 250 -13.47 -19.56 8.56
N ILE A 251 -14.55 -18.79 8.74
CA ILE A 251 -15.87 -19.11 8.17
C ILE A 251 -15.86 -19.11 6.63
N PHE A 252 -14.93 -18.40 5.99
CA PHE A 252 -14.77 -18.44 4.55
C PHE A 252 -14.01 -19.69 4.11
N GLN A 253 -13.22 -20.34 4.97
CA GLN A 253 -12.36 -21.46 4.58
C GLN A 253 -13.12 -22.70 4.08
N SER A 254 -14.38 -22.83 4.45
CA SER A 254 -15.27 -23.93 4.02
C SER A 254 -15.77 -23.78 2.58
N ASN A 255 -15.71 -22.58 1.99
CA ASN A 255 -16.19 -22.32 0.64
C ASN A 255 -15.16 -21.52 -0.15
N ASP A 256 -14.65 -22.14 -1.20
CA ASP A 256 -13.58 -21.55 -1.99
C ASP A 256 -13.95 -20.26 -2.72
N LEU A 257 -15.21 -20.12 -3.16
CA LEU A 257 -15.70 -18.89 -3.79
C LEU A 257 -15.58 -17.70 -2.82
N PHE A 258 -15.99 -17.89 -1.56
CA PHE A 258 -15.92 -16.84 -0.55
C PHE A 258 -14.48 -16.48 -0.20
N ARG A 259 -13.56 -17.45 -0.12
CA ARG A 259 -12.14 -17.16 0.09
C ARG A 259 -11.55 -16.34 -1.04
N ARG A 260 -11.81 -16.72 -2.30
CA ARG A 260 -11.33 -15.99 -3.48
C ARG A 260 -11.85 -14.56 -3.47
N ALA A 261 -13.14 -14.36 -3.20
CA ALA A 261 -13.76 -13.05 -3.12
C ALA A 261 -13.15 -12.19 -1.98
N PHE A 262 -12.96 -12.79 -0.79
CA PHE A 262 -12.28 -12.13 0.33
C PHE A 262 -10.87 -11.65 -0.04
N TRP A 263 -10.03 -12.55 -0.58
CA TRP A 263 -8.67 -12.18 -0.99
C TRP A 263 -8.66 -11.18 -2.15
N ARG A 264 -9.65 -11.20 -3.04
CA ARG A 264 -9.83 -10.18 -4.09
C ARG A 264 -10.06 -8.80 -3.45
N GLY A 265 -11.01 -8.69 -2.54
CA GLY A 265 -11.31 -7.43 -1.85
C GLY A 265 -10.12 -6.89 -1.06
N LEU A 266 -9.39 -7.77 -0.38
CA LEU A 266 -8.20 -7.36 0.36
C LEU A 266 -7.04 -6.94 -0.56
N MET A 267 -6.88 -7.58 -1.73
CA MET A 267 -5.90 -7.15 -2.75
C MET A 267 -6.31 -5.84 -3.43
N ASP A 268 -7.60 -5.61 -3.59
CA ASP A 268 -8.13 -4.34 -4.10
C ASP A 268 -7.92 -3.18 -3.14
N ALA A 269 -7.75 -3.44 -1.84
CA ALA A 269 -7.32 -2.46 -0.85
C ALA A 269 -5.78 -2.34 -0.75
N ASP A 270 -5.11 -3.37 -0.23
CA ASP A 270 -3.68 -3.34 0.13
C ASP A 270 -2.73 -3.90 -0.95
N GLY A 271 -3.27 -4.49 -2.02
CA GLY A 271 -2.50 -5.10 -3.09
C GLY A 271 -1.93 -4.12 -4.12
N SER A 272 -0.86 -4.52 -4.79
CA SER A 272 -0.24 -3.76 -5.89
C SER A 272 -0.01 -4.63 -7.12
N PHE A 273 -0.23 -4.04 -8.32
CA PHE A 273 -0.07 -4.74 -9.60
C PHE A 273 0.90 -4.04 -10.58
N LYS A 274 1.64 -3.01 -10.16
CA LYS A 274 2.46 -2.17 -11.04
C LYS A 274 3.63 -2.92 -11.72
N SER A 275 4.50 -3.53 -10.91
CA SER A 275 5.71 -4.22 -11.37
C SER A 275 5.65 -5.73 -11.14
N THR A 276 5.01 -6.12 -10.04
CA THR A 276 4.72 -7.49 -9.62
C THR A 276 3.35 -7.50 -8.95
N ILE A 277 2.79 -8.69 -8.72
CA ILE A 277 1.62 -8.84 -7.85
C ILE A 277 2.16 -8.92 -6.43
N GLY A 278 1.98 -7.84 -5.66
CA GLY A 278 2.51 -7.69 -4.31
C GLY A 278 1.40 -7.43 -3.30
N PHE A 279 1.59 -7.91 -2.08
CA PHE A 279 0.72 -7.67 -0.93
C PHE A 279 1.57 -7.34 0.29
N GLY A 280 1.30 -6.23 0.95
CA GLY A 280 1.98 -5.80 2.17
C GLY A 280 0.99 -5.65 3.32
N THR A 281 1.36 -6.07 4.52
CA THR A 281 0.53 -5.87 5.72
C THR A 281 1.38 -5.81 6.98
N ALA A 282 0.93 -5.10 8.01
CA ALA A 282 1.54 -5.15 9.34
C ALA A 282 1.15 -6.42 10.13
N SER A 283 0.19 -7.23 9.63
CA SER A 283 -0.21 -8.48 10.28
C SER A 283 0.56 -9.69 9.74
N LYS A 284 1.49 -10.23 10.54
CA LYS A 284 2.19 -11.49 10.22
C LYS A 284 1.21 -12.65 10.02
N ARG A 285 0.11 -12.66 10.79
CA ARG A 285 -0.94 -13.70 10.74
C ARG A 285 -1.68 -13.64 9.41
N LEU A 286 -2.17 -12.47 9.00
CA LEU A 286 -2.86 -12.28 7.73
C LEU A 286 -1.97 -12.66 6.54
N ARG A 287 -0.70 -12.23 6.52
CA ARG A 287 0.26 -12.64 5.47
C ARG A 287 0.45 -14.16 5.42
N THR A 288 0.49 -14.81 6.59
CA THR A 288 0.65 -16.27 6.67
C THR A 288 -0.59 -17.02 6.18
N ASP A 289 -1.79 -16.51 6.48
CA ASP A 289 -3.03 -17.06 5.95
C ASP A 289 -3.10 -16.89 4.42
N PHE A 290 -2.67 -15.73 3.90
CA PHE A 290 -2.64 -15.52 2.45
C PHE A 290 -1.68 -16.49 1.75
N ALA A 291 -0.50 -16.69 2.34
CA ALA A 291 0.48 -17.64 1.83
C ALA A 291 -0.05 -19.09 1.80
N LYS A 292 -0.80 -19.51 2.84
CA LYS A 292 -1.47 -20.82 2.85
C LYS A 292 -2.49 -20.92 1.73
N PHE A 293 -3.30 -19.89 1.53
CA PHE A 293 -4.25 -19.81 0.42
C PHE A 293 -3.54 -19.94 -0.94
N LEU A 294 -2.49 -19.16 -1.19
CA LEU A 294 -1.73 -19.26 -2.45
C LEU A 294 -1.08 -20.62 -2.66
N LYS A 295 -0.53 -21.23 -1.60
CA LYS A 295 0.08 -22.56 -1.65
C LYS A 295 -0.94 -23.64 -2.03
N GLN A 296 -2.17 -23.56 -1.51
CA GLN A 296 -3.27 -24.48 -1.87
C GLN A 296 -3.53 -24.48 -3.38
N TYR A 297 -3.41 -23.32 -4.02
CA TYR A 297 -3.56 -23.16 -5.47
C TYR A 297 -2.27 -23.29 -6.26
N GLN A 298 -1.17 -23.78 -5.67
CA GLN A 298 0.12 -23.91 -6.35
C GLN A 298 0.66 -22.58 -6.92
N ILE A 299 0.19 -21.44 -6.40
CA ILE A 299 0.68 -20.12 -6.79
C ILE A 299 1.99 -19.88 -6.06
N ASN A 300 3.10 -19.91 -6.78
CA ASN A 300 4.42 -19.63 -6.22
C ASN A 300 4.56 -18.16 -5.79
N TYR A 301 5.13 -17.91 -4.61
CA TYR A 301 5.34 -16.58 -4.05
C TYR A 301 6.69 -16.49 -3.31
N ARG A 302 7.08 -15.28 -2.92
CA ARG A 302 8.25 -14.97 -2.09
C ARG A 302 7.86 -14.05 -0.94
N PHE A 303 8.51 -14.22 0.19
CA PHE A 303 8.33 -13.37 1.37
C PHE A 303 9.44 -12.34 1.50
N TYR A 304 9.05 -11.20 2.07
CA TYR A 304 9.95 -10.14 2.47
C TYR A 304 9.46 -9.57 3.80
N GLU A 305 10.38 -9.22 4.68
CA GLU A 305 10.09 -8.45 5.88
C GLU A 305 10.90 -7.18 5.76
N GLN A 306 10.26 -6.04 5.99
CA GLN A 306 10.90 -4.73 5.88
C GLN A 306 10.60 -3.95 7.15
N GLU A 307 11.65 -3.49 7.82
CA GLU A 307 11.52 -2.52 8.90
C GLU A 307 11.17 -1.15 8.30
N VAL A 308 10.06 -0.58 8.74
CA VAL A 308 9.59 0.74 8.33
C VAL A 308 9.39 1.59 9.59
N PHE A 309 9.30 2.91 9.42
CA PHE A 309 8.98 3.78 10.55
C PHE A 309 7.64 3.37 11.17
N GLY A 310 7.67 2.88 12.41
CA GLY A 310 6.49 2.43 13.14
C GLY A 310 6.26 0.91 13.19
N GLY A 311 7.13 0.08 12.60
CA GLY A 311 7.10 -1.37 12.80
C GLY A 311 7.63 -2.21 11.63
N ILE A 312 7.31 -3.49 11.64
CA ILE A 312 7.67 -4.43 10.56
C ILE A 312 6.50 -4.55 9.59
N THR A 313 6.76 -4.36 8.30
CA THR A 313 5.83 -4.70 7.23
C THR A 313 6.15 -6.08 6.68
N TYR A 314 5.15 -6.96 6.68
CA TYR A 314 5.22 -8.31 6.15
C TYR A 314 4.70 -8.32 4.71
N SER A 315 5.59 -8.53 3.75
CA SER A 315 5.25 -8.49 2.33
C SER A 315 5.33 -9.87 1.66
N LEU A 316 4.50 -10.05 0.63
CA LEU A 316 4.44 -11.22 -0.23
C LEU A 316 4.42 -10.77 -1.68
N ASN A 317 5.27 -11.35 -2.54
CA ASN A 317 5.23 -11.15 -3.99
C ASN A 317 4.98 -12.46 -4.72
N VAL A 318 4.00 -12.49 -5.62
CA VAL A 318 3.71 -13.63 -6.49
C VAL A 318 4.76 -13.72 -7.58
N ALA A 319 5.27 -14.93 -7.81
CA ALA A 319 6.26 -15.19 -8.85
C ALA A 319 5.67 -14.92 -10.24
N GLY A 320 6.51 -14.43 -11.16
CA GLY A 320 6.08 -14.03 -12.49
C GLY A 320 5.31 -15.10 -13.26
N HIS A 321 5.73 -16.36 -13.16
CA HIS A 321 5.06 -17.49 -13.83
C HIS A 321 3.70 -17.87 -13.25
N SER A 322 3.37 -17.44 -12.04
CA SER A 322 2.07 -17.72 -11.41
C SER A 322 1.04 -16.59 -11.60
N ARG A 323 1.40 -15.49 -12.29
CA ARG A 323 0.52 -14.31 -12.45
C ARG A 323 -0.82 -14.63 -13.12
N LYS A 324 -0.81 -15.46 -14.17
CA LYS A 324 -2.05 -15.84 -14.88
C LYS A 324 -3.00 -16.60 -13.97
N GLN A 325 -2.47 -17.56 -13.20
CA GLN A 325 -3.24 -18.34 -12.24
C GLN A 325 -3.78 -17.48 -11.10
N PHE A 326 -2.98 -16.54 -10.61
CA PHE A 326 -3.45 -15.54 -9.66
C PHE A 326 -4.61 -14.71 -10.23
N ALA A 327 -4.45 -14.19 -11.45
CA ALA A 327 -5.46 -13.34 -12.07
C ALA A 327 -6.78 -14.08 -12.34
N SER A 328 -6.72 -15.35 -12.73
CA SER A 328 -7.93 -16.17 -12.91
C SER A 328 -8.62 -16.52 -11.58
N LEU A 329 -7.85 -16.65 -10.51
CA LEU A 329 -8.36 -17.11 -9.21
C LEU A 329 -8.89 -15.95 -8.36
N ILE A 330 -8.08 -14.90 -8.24
CA ILE A 330 -8.31 -13.74 -7.38
C ILE A 330 -8.71 -12.55 -8.24
N GLY A 331 -7.92 -12.16 -9.24
CA GLY A 331 -8.23 -10.99 -10.08
C GLY A 331 -8.25 -9.66 -9.31
N SER A 332 -8.99 -8.67 -9.81
CA SER A 332 -9.22 -7.37 -9.17
C SER A 332 -10.57 -6.81 -9.65
N ASN A 333 -11.37 -6.28 -8.72
CA ASN A 333 -12.59 -5.54 -9.01
C ASN A 333 -12.36 -4.02 -8.92
N HIS A 334 -11.26 -3.57 -8.34
CA HIS A 334 -10.87 -2.17 -8.34
C HIS A 334 -10.50 -1.73 -9.78
N PRO A 335 -11.13 -0.70 -10.38
CA PRO A 335 -10.97 -0.36 -11.80
C PRO A 335 -9.52 -0.11 -12.24
N GLN A 336 -8.79 0.76 -11.54
CA GLN A 336 -7.39 1.06 -11.87
C GLN A 336 -6.46 -0.15 -11.66
N LYS A 337 -6.61 -0.87 -10.54
CA LYS A 337 -5.82 -2.06 -10.23
C LYS A 337 -6.07 -3.22 -11.21
N GLN A 338 -7.29 -3.38 -11.70
CA GLN A 338 -7.62 -4.32 -12.76
C GLN A 338 -6.90 -3.96 -14.08
N GLN A 339 -6.83 -2.68 -14.44
CA GLN A 339 -6.02 -2.22 -15.58
C GLN A 339 -4.53 -2.50 -15.37
N GLU A 340 -3.98 -2.20 -14.18
CA GLU A 340 -2.59 -2.51 -13.83
C GLU A 340 -2.30 -4.02 -13.94
N LEU A 341 -3.19 -4.87 -13.43
CA LEU A 341 -3.07 -6.32 -13.52
C LEU A 341 -3.07 -6.78 -14.99
N ASN A 342 -3.96 -6.25 -15.82
CA ASN A 342 -3.99 -6.58 -17.25
C ASN A 342 -2.69 -6.18 -17.96
N LEU A 343 -2.16 -4.98 -17.70
CA LEU A 343 -0.86 -4.54 -18.22
C LEU A 343 0.27 -5.44 -17.72
N LEU A 344 0.23 -5.87 -16.46
CA LEU A 344 1.22 -6.76 -15.87
C LEU A 344 1.20 -8.15 -16.51
N LEU A 345 0.04 -8.66 -16.92
CA LEU A 345 -0.12 -9.94 -17.60
C LEU A 345 0.41 -9.91 -19.05
N GLN A 346 0.37 -8.75 -19.70
CA GLN A 346 0.92 -8.55 -21.05
C GLN A 346 2.45 -8.47 -21.06
N LYS A 347 3.08 -8.07 -19.94
CA LYS A 347 4.54 -8.02 -19.83
C LYS A 347 5.11 -9.43 -20.02
N LYS A 348 5.93 -9.61 -21.07
CA LYS A 348 6.68 -10.85 -21.28
C LYS A 348 7.44 -11.19 -20.00
N ILE A 349 7.14 -12.36 -19.44
CA ILE A 349 7.93 -12.91 -18.36
C ILE A 349 9.24 -13.31 -19.02
N TYR A 350 10.24 -12.43 -18.94
CA TYR A 350 11.61 -12.81 -19.24
C TYR A 350 12.01 -13.81 -18.17
N ARG A 351 11.73 -15.09 -18.44
CA ARG A 351 12.39 -16.18 -17.75
C ARG A 351 13.86 -15.92 -18.04
N PHE A 352 14.60 -15.51 -17.02
CA PHE A 352 16.02 -15.81 -16.98
C PHE A 352 16.08 -17.32 -17.05
N SER A 353 16.10 -17.86 -18.27
CA SER A 353 16.34 -19.26 -18.49
C SER A 353 17.66 -19.57 -17.79
N PRO A 354 17.81 -20.73 -17.16
CA PRO A 354 19.13 -21.23 -16.78
C PRO A 354 20.11 -21.21 -17.97
N ARG A 355 19.59 -21.16 -19.22
CA ARG A 355 20.39 -20.87 -20.42
C ARG A 355 20.90 -19.45 -20.55
N ILE A 356 20.20 -18.44 -20.04
CA ILE A 356 20.68 -17.05 -19.98
C ILE A 356 21.66 -16.87 -18.81
N SER A 357 21.48 -17.59 -17.69
CA SER A 357 22.54 -17.66 -16.67
C SER A 357 23.76 -18.45 -17.16
N THR A 358 23.60 -19.41 -18.07
CA THR A 358 24.74 -20.01 -18.78
C THR A 358 25.26 -19.17 -19.95
N LEU A 359 24.50 -18.24 -20.54
CA LEU A 359 25.04 -17.21 -21.45
C LEU A 359 25.81 -16.12 -20.68
N ARG A 360 25.42 -15.82 -19.43
CA ARG A 360 26.25 -15.10 -18.45
C ARG A 360 27.51 -15.89 -18.11
N LYS A 361 27.43 -17.21 -17.89
CA LYS A 361 28.63 -18.06 -17.66
C LYS A 361 29.48 -18.31 -18.91
N LYS A 362 28.92 -18.20 -20.13
CA LYS A 362 29.61 -18.45 -21.40
C LYS A 362 30.12 -17.17 -22.08
N GLY A 363 30.23 -16.06 -21.35
CA GLY A 363 30.91 -14.85 -21.85
C GLY A 363 30.23 -14.19 -23.06
N PHE A 364 28.97 -14.50 -23.37
CA PHE A 364 28.30 -13.92 -24.54
C PHE A 364 28.04 -12.41 -24.36
N TRP A 365 28.00 -11.94 -23.11
CA TRP A 365 27.91 -10.51 -22.76
C TRP A 365 29.28 -9.84 -22.55
N ALA A 366 30.37 -10.61 -22.48
CA ALA A 366 31.74 -10.07 -22.34
C ALA A 366 32.18 -9.27 -23.59
N ARG A 367 31.45 -9.37 -24.71
CA ARG A 367 31.69 -8.60 -25.93
C ARG A 367 30.81 -7.34 -26.07
N GLN A 368 29.89 -7.09 -25.13
CA GLN A 368 29.01 -5.92 -25.13
C GLN A 368 29.28 -4.95 -23.96
N VAL A 369 30.22 -5.28 -23.07
CA VAL A 369 30.77 -4.32 -22.11
C VAL A 369 31.78 -3.47 -22.87
N VAL A 370 31.49 -2.18 -23.04
CA VAL A 370 32.47 -1.21 -23.54
C VAL A 370 33.57 -1.13 -22.50
N ASN A 371 34.68 -1.83 -22.74
CA ASN A 371 35.84 -1.76 -21.87
C ASN A 371 36.47 -0.37 -22.07
N PHE A 372 36.12 0.58 -21.20
CA PHE A 372 36.71 1.92 -21.22
C PHE A 372 38.18 1.80 -20.83
N LYS A 373 39.07 1.73 -21.83
CA LYS A 373 40.51 1.73 -21.57
C LYS A 373 40.86 2.96 -20.75
N GLU A 374 41.61 2.78 -19.67
CA GLU A 374 42.05 3.85 -18.76
C GLU A 374 42.80 4.97 -19.51
N GLU A 375 43.50 4.60 -20.58
CA GLU A 375 44.19 5.51 -21.49
C GLU A 375 43.23 6.48 -22.23
N LYS A 376 41.97 6.10 -22.44
CA LYS A 376 40.92 6.93 -23.04
C LYS A 376 40.18 7.82 -22.03
N LEU A 377 40.29 7.54 -20.71
CA LEU A 377 39.80 8.45 -19.67
C LEU A 377 40.56 9.80 -19.70
N LYS A 378 41.82 9.79 -20.16
CA LYS A 378 42.66 11.00 -20.28
C LYS A 378 42.18 12.00 -21.33
N GLN A 379 41.35 11.57 -22.29
CA GLN A 379 40.76 12.47 -23.30
C GLN A 379 39.49 13.19 -22.78
N GLY A 380 39.09 12.91 -21.54
CA GLY A 380 37.84 13.36 -20.93
C GLY A 380 36.65 12.64 -21.55
N TYR A 381 35.68 12.20 -20.74
CA TYR A 381 34.35 11.81 -21.23
C TYR A 381 33.31 12.93 -21.01
N PHE A 382 33.74 13.97 -20.28
CA PHE A 382 32.94 15.08 -19.82
C PHE A 382 33.61 16.37 -20.27
N ASN A 383 32.80 17.33 -20.71
CA ASN A 383 33.30 18.63 -21.08
C ASN A 383 33.37 19.57 -19.87
N PHE A 384 34.50 19.56 -19.17
CA PHE A 384 34.71 20.40 -17.98
C PHE A 384 34.85 21.90 -18.31
N THR A 385 34.94 22.30 -19.57
CA THR A 385 34.96 23.74 -19.93
C THR A 385 33.63 24.44 -19.67
N LEU A 386 32.55 23.66 -19.50
CA LEU A 386 31.21 24.16 -19.18
C LEU A 386 31.05 24.53 -17.68
N LEU A 387 32.08 24.30 -16.85
CA LEU A 387 32.12 24.74 -15.45
C LEU A 387 32.54 26.21 -15.32
N ASP A 388 32.00 27.09 -16.16
CA ASP A 388 32.38 28.51 -16.23
C ASP A 388 32.01 29.31 -14.98
N THR A 389 31.01 28.84 -14.22
CA THR A 389 30.58 29.39 -12.93
C THR A 389 31.57 29.14 -11.79
N LEU A 390 32.58 28.31 -12.01
CA LEU A 390 33.61 27.98 -11.01
C LEU A 390 34.92 28.72 -11.28
N SER A 391 35.59 29.05 -10.18
CA SER A 391 36.93 29.63 -10.19
C SER A 391 37.84 28.90 -9.19
N ILE A 392 39.14 28.83 -9.45
CA ILE A 392 40.09 28.11 -8.61
C ILE A 392 41.00 29.10 -7.89
N SER A 393 41.16 28.95 -6.56
CA SER A 393 42.12 29.73 -5.78
C SER A 393 43.44 28.97 -5.58
N GLN A 394 44.46 29.67 -5.09
CA GLN A 394 45.75 29.10 -4.66
C GLN A 394 46.64 28.51 -5.78
N LEU A 395 46.39 28.84 -7.05
CA LEU A 395 47.21 28.38 -8.19
C LEU A 395 48.33 29.35 -8.61
N GLY A 396 48.49 30.49 -7.94
CA GLY A 396 49.39 31.55 -8.38
C GLY A 396 50.86 31.13 -8.51
N VAL A 397 51.35 30.28 -7.60
CA VAL A 397 52.71 29.72 -7.68
C VAL A 397 52.85 28.79 -8.87
N PHE A 398 51.87 27.90 -9.10
CA PHE A 398 51.84 26.99 -10.24
C PHE A 398 51.85 27.76 -11.56
N LEU A 399 50.95 28.76 -11.72
CA LEU A 399 50.87 29.57 -12.92
C LEU A 399 52.19 30.31 -13.21
N ARG A 400 52.80 30.90 -12.18
CA ARG A 400 54.07 31.61 -12.31
C ARG A 400 55.19 30.68 -12.74
N SER A 401 55.27 29.48 -12.16
CA SER A 401 56.25 28.47 -12.53
C SER A 401 56.04 27.98 -13.95
N LEU A 402 54.81 27.64 -14.32
CA LEU A 402 54.46 27.18 -15.66
C LEU A 402 54.81 28.23 -16.73
N ARG A 403 54.48 29.51 -16.47
CA ARG A 403 54.84 30.61 -17.36
C ARG A 403 56.35 30.77 -17.51
N LYS A 404 57.10 30.77 -16.40
CA LYS A 404 58.56 30.93 -16.41
C LYS A 404 59.27 29.77 -17.11
N GLN A 405 58.81 28.53 -16.90
CA GLN A 405 59.37 27.34 -17.56
C GLN A 405 59.25 27.41 -19.09
N ASN A 406 58.27 28.14 -19.60
CA ASN A 406 58.04 28.34 -21.03
C ASN A 406 58.55 29.70 -21.54
N ASN A 407 59.37 30.41 -20.76
CA ASN A 407 59.99 31.70 -21.13
C ASN A 407 59.01 32.80 -21.56
N HIS A 408 57.76 32.78 -21.07
CA HIS A 408 56.78 33.82 -21.39
C HIS A 408 56.81 34.97 -20.36
N THR A 409 56.71 36.21 -20.85
CA THR A 409 56.39 37.37 -20.00
C THR A 409 54.92 37.33 -19.57
N GLN A 410 54.55 38.08 -18.52
CA GLN A 410 53.13 38.19 -18.13
C GLN A 410 52.29 38.81 -19.26
N LEU A 411 52.87 39.72 -20.05
CA LEU A 411 52.16 40.36 -21.16
C LEU A 411 51.91 39.37 -22.31
N GLU A 412 52.91 38.56 -22.64
CA GLU A 412 52.79 37.50 -23.66
C GLU A 412 51.75 36.45 -23.28
N LEU A 413 51.83 35.88 -22.07
CA LEU A 413 50.84 34.89 -21.65
C LEU A 413 49.43 35.50 -21.58
N ALA A 414 49.30 36.75 -21.11
CA ALA A 414 48.02 37.43 -21.07
C ALA A 414 47.42 37.62 -22.48
N SER A 415 48.26 37.95 -23.47
CA SER A 415 47.85 38.01 -24.88
C SER A 415 47.40 36.65 -25.41
N ILE A 416 48.11 35.57 -25.07
CA ILE A 416 47.80 34.20 -25.53
C ILE A 416 46.44 33.71 -24.99
N ILE A 417 46.10 34.04 -23.74
CA ILE A 417 44.85 33.60 -23.09
C ILE A 417 43.74 34.66 -23.14
N GLU A 418 43.94 35.73 -23.90
CA GLU A 418 42.98 36.81 -24.12
C GLU A 418 42.51 37.46 -22.80
N THR A 419 43.47 37.81 -21.93
CA THR A 419 43.20 38.52 -20.67
C THR A 419 44.12 39.72 -20.51
N SER A 420 43.88 40.53 -19.46
CA SER A 420 44.77 41.66 -19.17
C SER A 420 46.02 41.19 -18.39
N ARG A 421 47.15 41.86 -18.59
CA ARG A 421 48.36 41.66 -17.78
C ARG A 421 48.07 41.80 -16.28
N GLU A 422 47.18 42.73 -15.93
CA GLU A 422 46.78 42.98 -14.55
C GLU A 422 46.03 41.78 -13.94
N SER A 423 45.05 41.23 -14.67
CA SER A 423 44.31 40.03 -14.26
C SER A 423 45.25 38.86 -14.05
N LEU A 424 46.17 38.60 -15.00
CA LEU A 424 47.16 37.54 -14.86
C LEU A 424 48.07 37.76 -13.65
N SER A 425 48.49 39.00 -13.39
CA SER A 425 49.29 39.35 -12.21
C SER A 425 48.52 39.13 -10.89
N LYS A 426 47.20 39.38 -10.87
CA LYS A 426 46.35 39.07 -9.71
C LYS A 426 46.23 37.56 -9.50
N TYR A 427 46.09 36.78 -10.57
CA TYR A 427 46.08 35.31 -10.52
C TYR A 427 47.40 34.75 -9.97
N GLU A 428 48.55 35.19 -10.49
CA GLU A 428 49.88 34.72 -10.02
C GLU A 428 50.20 35.10 -8.57
N ARG A 429 49.52 36.10 -8.02
CA ARG A 429 49.65 36.53 -6.62
C ARG A 429 48.57 35.93 -5.71
N ASN A 430 47.65 35.12 -6.25
CA ASN A 430 46.48 34.61 -5.54
C ASN A 430 45.56 35.72 -4.98
N PHE A 431 45.56 36.92 -5.56
CA PHE A 431 44.65 37.99 -5.15
C PHE A 431 43.22 37.78 -5.62
N THR A 432 43.05 37.05 -6.72
CA THR A 432 41.73 36.68 -7.26
C THR A 432 41.76 35.22 -7.68
N SER A 433 40.63 34.52 -7.55
CA SER A 433 40.47 33.18 -8.11
C SER A 433 40.48 33.23 -9.64
N ILE A 434 40.88 32.13 -10.27
CA ILE A 434 41.00 32.02 -11.72
C ILE A 434 39.76 31.31 -12.25
N PRO A 435 38.93 31.94 -13.10
CA PRO A 435 37.82 31.25 -13.75
C PRO A 435 38.30 30.00 -14.50
N ILE A 436 37.55 28.88 -14.43
CA ILE A 436 37.95 27.63 -15.10
C ILE A 436 38.17 27.85 -16.61
N SER A 437 37.39 28.72 -17.25
CA SER A 437 37.55 29.05 -18.68
C SER A 437 38.91 29.70 -19.00
N ILE A 438 39.44 30.52 -18.08
CA ILE A 438 40.78 31.12 -18.20
C ILE A 438 41.85 30.08 -17.91
N LEU A 439 41.67 29.26 -16.87
CA LEU A 439 42.59 28.17 -16.56
C LEU A 439 42.70 27.18 -17.72
N HIS A 440 41.59 26.85 -18.37
CA HIS A 440 41.57 25.98 -19.54
C HIS A 440 42.40 26.55 -20.70
N ARG A 441 42.28 27.86 -20.97
CA ARG A 441 43.12 28.54 -21.98
C ARG A 441 44.60 28.50 -21.62
N ILE A 442 44.94 28.72 -20.34
CA ILE A 442 46.32 28.61 -19.86
C ILE A 442 46.87 27.19 -20.08
N LEU A 443 46.13 26.17 -19.65
CA LEU A 443 46.57 24.78 -19.79
C LEU A 443 46.70 24.38 -21.26
N SER A 444 45.77 24.83 -22.11
CA SER A 444 45.79 24.60 -23.56
C SER A 444 47.01 25.22 -24.23
N ALA A 445 47.39 26.45 -23.84
CA ALA A 445 48.59 27.13 -24.35
C ALA A 445 49.87 26.33 -24.09
N TYR A 446 49.88 25.50 -23.04
CA TYR A 446 51.00 24.65 -22.65
C TYR A 446 50.78 23.15 -22.92
N LYS A 447 49.76 22.80 -23.72
CA LYS A 447 49.42 21.41 -24.08
C LYS A 447 49.15 20.49 -22.87
N ILE A 448 48.65 21.05 -21.77
CA ILE A 448 48.24 20.29 -20.58
C ILE A 448 46.73 20.09 -20.64
N THR A 449 46.24 18.86 -20.46
CA THR A 449 44.79 18.63 -20.39
C THR A 449 44.24 19.01 -19.02
N PHE A 450 42.98 19.44 -18.95
CA PHE A 450 42.35 19.75 -17.66
C PHE A 450 42.27 18.51 -16.73
N VAL A 451 42.10 17.33 -17.31
CA VAL A 451 42.08 16.06 -16.57
C VAL A 451 43.44 15.76 -15.94
N ASP A 452 44.53 15.89 -16.70
CA ASP A 452 45.89 15.70 -16.18
C ASP A 452 46.20 16.72 -15.08
N PHE A 453 45.74 17.95 -15.25
CA PHE A 453 45.87 18.97 -14.22
C PHE A 453 45.15 18.57 -12.93
N LEU A 454 43.88 18.16 -13.00
CA LEU A 454 43.10 17.72 -11.83
C LEU A 454 43.71 16.50 -11.14
N ALA A 455 44.23 15.54 -11.92
CA ALA A 455 44.87 14.33 -11.41
C ALA A 455 46.12 14.65 -10.58
N ASN A 456 46.88 15.67 -10.99
CA ASN A 456 48.12 16.08 -10.33
C ASN A 456 47.91 17.06 -9.16
N HIS A 457 46.69 17.57 -8.95
CA HIS A 457 46.40 18.57 -7.92
C HIS A 457 45.22 18.14 -7.04
N GLN A 458 45.45 17.28 -6.04
CA GLN A 458 44.38 16.64 -5.24
C GLN A 458 43.63 17.56 -4.25
N LYS A 459 44.09 18.81 -4.05
CA LYS A 459 43.54 19.73 -3.04
C LYS A 459 43.26 21.11 -3.64
N LEU A 460 42.43 21.17 -4.67
CA LEU A 460 42.01 22.44 -5.26
C LEU A 460 40.77 22.97 -4.54
N GLN A 461 40.79 24.27 -4.25
CA GLN A 461 39.62 25.00 -3.76
C GLN A 461 38.94 25.68 -4.95
N LEU A 462 37.76 25.19 -5.28
CA LEU A 462 36.85 25.72 -6.29
C LEU A 462 35.85 26.65 -5.60
N HIS A 463 35.60 27.82 -6.18
CA HIS A 463 34.68 28.82 -5.68
C HIS A 463 33.60 29.07 -6.71
N SER A 464 32.34 29.04 -6.29
CA SER A 464 31.21 29.52 -7.09
C SER A 464 30.82 30.93 -6.66
N GLY A 465 30.45 31.77 -7.63
CA GLY A 465 29.86 33.08 -7.34
C GLY A 465 28.49 32.99 -6.66
N ASN A 466 27.87 31.80 -6.68
CA ASN A 466 26.56 31.53 -6.12
C ASN A 466 26.66 30.58 -4.92
N SER A 467 25.69 30.64 -4.00
CA SER A 467 25.53 29.68 -2.90
C SER A 467 25.10 28.28 -3.37
N THR A 468 24.67 28.17 -4.62
CA THR A 468 24.30 26.91 -5.28
C THR A 468 24.90 26.89 -6.68
N CYS A 469 25.57 25.78 -7.01
CA CYS A 469 26.20 25.59 -8.32
C CYS A 469 25.69 24.29 -8.96
N LEU A 470 25.28 24.38 -10.23
CA LEU A 470 25.01 23.21 -11.06
C LEU A 470 26.29 22.86 -11.83
N LEU A 471 26.81 21.65 -11.65
CA LEU A 471 27.98 21.16 -12.37
C LEU A 471 27.52 20.49 -13.67
N ASP A 472 27.35 21.28 -14.73
CA ASP A 472 27.00 20.74 -16.04
C ASP A 472 28.25 20.15 -16.71
N THR A 473 28.39 18.83 -16.65
CA THR A 473 29.61 18.15 -17.13
C THR A 473 29.47 17.58 -18.54
N GLN A 474 28.40 17.93 -19.28
CA GLN A 474 27.93 17.33 -20.56
C GLN A 474 28.87 16.31 -21.23
N PRO A 475 28.34 15.13 -21.60
CA PRO A 475 29.09 14.14 -22.38
C PRO A 475 29.75 14.77 -23.59
N ASN A 476 31.05 14.55 -23.77
CA ASN A 476 31.71 14.98 -25.00
C ASN A 476 31.36 14.05 -26.17
N ASP A 477 31.76 14.42 -27.40
CA ASP A 477 31.44 13.65 -28.61
C ASP A 477 31.92 12.20 -28.55
N ILE A 478 33.01 11.94 -27.83
CA ILE A 478 33.55 10.60 -27.58
C ILE A 478 32.58 9.79 -26.73
N LEU A 479 32.15 10.33 -25.57
CA LEU A 479 31.17 9.66 -24.71
C LEU A 479 29.84 9.50 -25.43
N LEU A 480 29.34 10.54 -26.12
CA LEU A 480 28.10 10.46 -26.89
C LEU A 480 28.14 9.36 -27.95
N THR A 481 29.27 9.21 -28.65
CA THR A 481 29.46 8.15 -29.64
C THR A 481 29.47 6.76 -29.00
N LEU A 482 30.05 6.60 -27.81
CA LEU A 482 30.02 5.35 -27.05
C LEU A 482 28.64 5.04 -26.46
N LEU A 483 27.85 6.08 -26.15
CA LEU A 483 26.50 5.94 -25.61
C LEU A 483 25.43 5.82 -26.71
N LYS A 484 25.77 5.87 -28.01
CA LYS A 484 24.82 5.63 -29.11
C LYS A 484 24.25 4.21 -28.99
N GLY A 485 22.95 4.10 -28.72
CA GLY A 485 22.25 2.81 -28.58
C GLY A 485 21.89 2.41 -27.14
N LEU A 486 22.11 3.29 -26.16
CA LEU A 486 21.74 3.06 -24.76
C LEU A 486 20.42 3.78 -24.43
N GLN A 487 19.52 3.11 -23.71
CA GLN A 487 18.34 3.75 -23.12
C GLN A 487 18.44 3.80 -21.60
N PHE A 488 18.12 4.97 -21.03
CA PHE A 488 18.03 5.18 -19.60
C PHE A 488 16.66 4.75 -19.10
N LYS A 489 16.64 3.92 -18.07
CA LYS A 489 15.46 3.75 -17.21
C LYS A 489 15.69 4.43 -15.88
N GLU A 490 14.59 4.85 -15.26
CA GLU A 490 14.58 5.36 -13.89
C GLU A 490 15.40 4.42 -12.98
N ARG A 491 16.33 5.02 -12.22
CA ARG A 491 17.24 4.36 -11.25
C ARG A 491 18.54 3.75 -11.81
N GLY A 492 19.17 4.39 -12.81
CA GLY A 492 20.61 4.22 -13.07
C GLY A 492 21.06 2.89 -13.67
N VAL A 493 20.16 2.12 -14.30
CA VAL A 493 20.51 0.91 -15.04
C VAL A 493 20.56 1.22 -16.54
N ILE A 494 21.72 0.99 -17.15
CA ILE A 494 21.95 1.12 -18.59
C ILE A 494 21.67 -0.23 -19.26
N ILE A 495 20.76 -0.29 -20.25
CA ILE A 495 20.51 -1.48 -21.07
C ILE A 495 20.74 -1.14 -22.55
N ILE A 496 21.43 -2.02 -23.27
CA ILE A 496 21.56 -1.98 -24.74
C ILE A 496 20.25 -2.51 -25.35
N ILE A 497 19.42 -1.63 -25.91
CA ILE A 497 18.27 -2.02 -26.72
C ILE A 497 18.21 -1.09 -27.93
N GLY A 498 18.06 -1.67 -29.13
CA GLY A 498 17.91 -0.94 -30.39
C GLY A 498 16.93 0.22 -30.27
N LEU A 499 17.37 1.40 -30.70
CA LEU A 499 16.66 2.66 -30.55
C LEU A 499 15.33 2.67 -31.34
N PRO A 500 14.22 3.12 -30.75
CA PRO A 500 13.17 3.83 -31.47
C PRO A 500 13.56 5.31 -31.67
N ASP A 501 13.00 5.94 -32.70
CA ASP A 501 13.27 7.28 -33.26
C ASP A 501 13.12 8.46 -32.29
N ARG A 502 13.95 8.57 -31.25
CA ARG A 502 14.04 9.81 -30.45
C ARG A 502 14.99 10.82 -31.11
N PRO A 503 14.62 12.11 -31.21
CA PRO A 503 15.53 13.14 -31.69
C PRO A 503 16.78 13.23 -30.81
N LEU A 504 17.96 13.27 -31.44
CA LEU A 504 19.27 13.35 -30.78
C LEU A 504 19.34 14.46 -29.71
N LYS A 505 18.68 15.59 -29.97
CA LYS A 505 18.59 16.73 -29.04
C LYS A 505 17.93 16.37 -27.70
N GLN A 506 16.84 15.60 -27.73
CA GLN A 506 16.14 15.17 -26.51
C GLN A 506 16.94 14.11 -25.74
N TYR A 507 17.71 13.29 -26.47
CA TYR A 507 18.63 12.32 -25.88
C TYR A 507 19.78 13.02 -25.13
N ILE A 508 20.40 14.02 -25.76
CA ILE A 508 21.46 14.84 -25.15
C ILE A 508 20.94 15.58 -23.91
N GLN A 509 19.72 16.14 -23.95
CA GLN A 509 19.14 16.82 -22.78
C GLN A 509 18.99 15.88 -21.58
N ASN A 510 18.40 14.69 -21.79
CA ASN A 510 18.22 13.73 -20.71
C ASN A 510 19.56 13.24 -20.12
N LEU A 511 20.59 13.14 -20.96
CA LEU A 511 21.96 12.84 -20.52
C LEU A 511 22.53 13.99 -19.69
N SER A 512 22.37 15.23 -20.16
CA SER A 512 22.82 16.44 -19.45
C SER A 512 22.19 16.55 -18.06
N ASP A 513 20.87 16.35 -17.98
CA ASP A 513 20.12 16.41 -16.72
C ASP A 513 20.60 15.33 -15.74
N TYR A 514 20.96 14.15 -16.25
CA TYR A 514 21.48 13.03 -15.45
C TYR A 514 22.93 13.26 -14.99
N PHE A 515 23.74 13.98 -15.77
CA PHE A 515 25.15 14.28 -15.48
C PHE A 515 25.38 15.62 -14.78
N SER A 516 24.29 16.26 -14.36
CA SER A 516 24.34 17.50 -13.59
C SER A 516 24.34 17.22 -12.09
N ILE A 517 25.26 17.84 -11.35
CA ILE A 517 25.27 17.77 -9.89
C ILE A 517 24.90 19.14 -9.32
N LYS A 518 23.88 19.21 -8.48
CA LYS A 518 23.59 20.40 -7.69
C LYS A 518 24.39 20.33 -6.39
N VAL A 519 25.23 21.34 -6.12
CA VAL A 519 25.92 21.46 -4.84
C VAL A 519 25.52 22.75 -4.14
N GLU A 520 25.25 22.65 -2.84
CA GLU A 520 24.73 23.72 -1.98
C GLU A 520 25.84 24.38 -1.16
N THR A 521 26.99 24.65 -1.80
CA THR A 521 28.13 25.32 -1.16
C THR A 521 28.79 26.29 -2.14
N SER A 522 29.27 27.43 -1.64
CA SER A 522 30.09 28.37 -2.42
C SER A 522 31.54 27.90 -2.60
N MET A 523 31.98 26.93 -1.79
CA MET A 523 33.30 26.30 -1.88
C MET A 523 33.18 24.80 -2.15
N LEU A 524 33.96 24.32 -3.10
CA LEU A 524 34.02 22.94 -3.53
C LEU A 524 35.47 22.45 -3.51
N TYR A 525 35.68 21.21 -3.10
CA TYR A 525 36.98 20.55 -3.28
C TYR A 525 36.94 19.73 -4.56
N ASN A 526 38.04 19.69 -5.30
CA ASN A 526 38.09 18.85 -6.51
C ASN A 526 37.95 17.34 -6.22
N SER A 527 38.10 16.90 -4.97
CA SER A 527 37.71 15.56 -4.53
C SER A 527 36.25 15.24 -4.80
N VAL A 528 35.35 16.24 -4.86
CA VAL A 528 33.94 16.07 -5.24
C VAL A 528 33.81 15.75 -6.73
N LEU A 529 34.56 16.45 -7.59
CA LEU A 529 34.61 16.17 -9.04
C LEU A 529 35.24 14.79 -9.30
N ILE A 530 36.33 14.47 -8.60
CA ILE A 530 37.00 13.16 -8.67
C ILE A 530 36.08 12.06 -8.16
N ALA A 531 35.36 12.27 -7.06
CA ALA A 531 34.39 11.32 -6.54
C ALA A 531 33.24 11.11 -7.53
N PHE A 532 32.70 12.16 -8.16
CA PHE A 532 31.68 12.01 -9.20
C PHE A 532 32.17 11.17 -10.38
N VAL A 533 33.34 11.50 -10.92
CA VAL A 533 33.98 10.75 -12.01
C VAL A 533 34.21 9.30 -11.57
N ARG A 534 34.77 9.10 -10.37
CA ARG A 534 35.07 7.77 -9.84
C ARG A 534 33.82 6.95 -9.59
N GLU A 535 32.80 7.47 -8.91
CA GLU A 535 31.55 6.76 -8.64
C GLU A 535 30.81 6.40 -9.95
N PHE A 536 30.82 7.30 -10.95
CA PHE A 536 30.28 7.00 -12.27
C PHE A 536 31.03 5.85 -12.97
N PHE A 537 32.37 5.87 -12.97
CA PHE A 537 33.18 4.81 -13.58
C PHE A 537 33.27 3.55 -12.71
N VAL A 538 33.06 3.63 -11.39
CA VAL A 538 32.93 2.48 -10.47
C VAL A 538 31.58 1.81 -10.64
N LEU A 539 30.49 2.53 -10.94
CA LEU A 539 29.23 1.90 -11.35
C LEU A 539 29.38 1.12 -12.67
N LEU A 540 30.34 1.49 -13.52
CA LEU A 540 30.70 0.76 -14.74
C LEU A 540 31.72 -0.38 -14.47
N ASN A 541 32.66 -0.21 -13.54
CA ASN A 541 33.68 -1.20 -13.16
C ASN A 541 33.24 -2.22 -12.10
N GLY A 542 32.21 -1.91 -11.30
CA GLY A 542 31.58 -2.86 -10.36
C GLY A 542 30.86 -4.01 -11.08
N ILE A 543 30.67 -3.87 -12.39
CA ILE A 543 30.30 -4.96 -13.30
C ILE A 543 31.48 -5.94 -13.48
N ASN A 544 32.73 -5.45 -13.47
CA ASN A 544 33.96 -6.25 -13.58
C ASN A 544 34.37 -6.86 -12.21
N ASP A 545 34.17 -6.16 -11.09
CA ASP A 545 34.58 -6.65 -9.76
C ASP A 545 33.63 -7.73 -9.16
N PHE A 546 32.46 -7.91 -9.77
CA PHE A 546 31.61 -9.08 -9.53
C PHE A 546 32.23 -10.39 -10.08
N GLU A 547 33.21 -10.30 -11.01
CA GLU A 547 33.94 -11.45 -11.54
C GLU A 547 35.10 -11.92 -10.62
N SER A 548 35.66 -11.05 -9.79
CA SER A 548 36.78 -11.40 -8.87
C SER A 548 36.31 -12.17 -7.63
N ARG A 549 35.06 -11.94 -7.20
CA ARG A 549 34.43 -12.61 -6.04
C ARG A 549 33.75 -13.95 -6.37
N ILE A 550 33.88 -14.43 -7.61
CA ILE A 550 33.35 -15.73 -8.09
C ILE A 550 34.48 -16.66 -8.60
N LYS A 551 35.75 -16.26 -8.43
CA LYS A 551 36.84 -17.24 -8.29
C LYS A 551 36.93 -17.67 -6.84
#